data_AF-F3GKX9-F1
#
_entry.id   AF-F3GKX9-F1
#
_cell.length_a   1.000
_cell.length_b   1.000
_cell.length_c   1.000
_cell.angle_alpha   90.00
_cell.angle_beta   90.00
_cell.angle_gamma   90.00
#
_symmetry.space_group_name_H-M   'P 1'
#
loop_
_entity.id
_entity.type
_entity.pdbx_description
1 polymer ?
#
loop_
_entity_poly.entity_id
_entity_poly.type
_entity_poly.pdbx_seq_one_letter_code
_entity_poly.pdbx_strand_id
1 'polypeptide(L)'
;MPIQQQLLDLGDLFNFSDLSTFTQNIPIEWVASALNLSAQATIRRRRLPSDQVLWLVLGMALFRDEPVHEVARRLNICAQGLASDQLLARSGVTEARKRLGADPVESLFRQTGRHWGNERYEADDWNGLQVFAVDGALLRTPDSPELREHFGSG
;
A
#
# COMPACT_ATOMS: atom_id res chain seq x y z
N MET A 1 -22.35 -26.24 -3.54
CA MET A 1 -21.03 -25.72 -3.15
C MET A 1 -21.27 -24.69 -2.05
N PRO A 2 -20.98 -25.00 -0.77
CA PRO A 2 -21.44 -24.17 0.33
C PRO A 2 -20.51 -22.96 0.51
N ILE A 3 -21.11 -21.78 0.67
CA ILE A 3 -20.49 -20.46 0.93
C ILE A 3 -19.35 -20.50 1.97
N GLN A 4 -19.38 -21.46 2.89
CA GLN A 4 -18.33 -21.68 3.90
C GLN A 4 -16.97 -22.03 3.29
N GLN A 5 -16.96 -22.74 2.15
CA GLN A 5 -15.74 -23.09 1.44
C GLN A 5 -15.14 -21.87 0.70
N GLN A 6 -15.99 -21.00 0.16
CA GLN A 6 -15.56 -19.73 -0.45
C GLN A 6 -15.03 -18.73 0.59
N LEU A 7 -15.57 -18.73 1.81
CA LEU A 7 -15.06 -17.91 2.92
C LEU A 7 -13.71 -18.41 3.45
N LEU A 8 -13.49 -19.74 3.45
CA LEU A 8 -12.20 -20.34 3.78
C LEU A 8 -11.15 -20.08 2.68
N ASP A 9 -11.53 -20.16 1.40
CA ASP A 9 -10.68 -19.76 0.27
C ASP A 9 -10.33 -18.26 0.30
N LEU A 10 -11.24 -17.40 0.79
CA LEU A 10 -10.94 -16.00 1.09
C LEU A 10 -9.91 -15.87 2.21
N GLY A 11 -10.02 -16.69 3.26
CA GLY A 11 -9.01 -16.78 4.34
C GLY A 11 -7.62 -17.17 3.83
N ASP A 12 -7.54 -18.05 2.84
CA ASP A 12 -6.29 -18.43 2.17
C ASP A 12 -5.78 -17.36 1.19
N LEU A 13 -6.67 -16.58 0.56
CA LEU A 13 -6.31 -15.33 -0.15
C LEU A 13 -5.78 -14.25 0.82
N PHE A 14 -6.26 -14.24 2.07
CA PHE A 14 -5.77 -13.37 3.15
C PHE A 14 -4.46 -13.86 3.78
N ASN A 15 -3.93 -15.00 3.35
CA ASN A 15 -2.57 -15.39 3.65
C ASN A 15 -1.61 -14.53 2.79
N PHE A 16 -1.62 -13.21 3.02
CA PHE A 16 -0.66 -12.22 2.52
C PHE A 16 0.74 -12.43 3.14
N SER A 17 1.13 -13.68 3.37
CA SER A 17 2.38 -14.08 4.00
C SER A 17 3.53 -14.13 3.01
N ASP A 18 3.31 -13.75 1.75
CA ASP A 18 4.36 -13.74 0.75
C ASP A 18 4.48 -12.36 0.09
N LEU A 19 5.69 -11.81 0.18
CA LEU A 19 6.11 -10.60 -0.51
C LEU A 19 5.81 -10.70 -2.01
N SER A 20 5.78 -11.92 -2.57
CA SER A 20 5.41 -12.19 -3.97
C SER A 20 4.01 -11.66 -4.31
N THR A 21 2.98 -11.92 -3.51
CA THR A 21 1.61 -11.43 -3.75
C THR A 21 1.52 -9.90 -3.64
N PHE A 22 2.29 -9.31 -2.73
CA PHE A 22 2.33 -7.86 -2.54
C PHE A 22 3.05 -7.13 -3.68
N THR A 23 4.14 -7.72 -4.18
CA THR A 23 4.96 -7.20 -5.27
C THR A 23 4.38 -7.48 -6.65
N GLN A 24 3.46 -8.44 -6.79
CA GLN A 24 2.81 -8.79 -8.06
C GLN A 24 2.13 -7.59 -8.73
N ASN A 25 1.55 -6.68 -7.94
CA ASN A 25 0.79 -5.56 -8.47
C ASN A 25 1.63 -4.28 -8.60
N ILE A 26 2.72 -4.15 -7.84
CA ILE A 26 3.59 -2.97 -7.91
C ILE A 26 4.92 -3.37 -8.57
N PRO A 27 5.14 -3.02 -9.85
CA PRO A 27 6.36 -3.37 -10.56
C PRO A 27 7.62 -2.85 -9.84
N ILE A 28 8.65 -3.68 -9.77
CA ILE A 28 9.89 -3.39 -9.04
C ILE A 28 10.61 -2.15 -9.60
N GLU A 29 10.43 -1.88 -10.88
CA GLU A 29 10.93 -0.69 -11.57
C GLU A 29 10.30 0.61 -11.05
N TRP A 30 9.05 0.58 -10.56
CA TRP A 30 8.41 1.77 -9.98
C TRP A 30 9.01 2.08 -8.62
N VAL A 31 9.29 1.05 -7.83
CA VAL A 31 10.02 1.18 -6.56
C VAL A 31 11.43 1.72 -6.80
N ALA A 32 12.16 1.16 -7.77
CA ALA A 32 13.49 1.65 -8.13
C ALA A 32 13.47 3.11 -8.63
N SER A 33 12.47 3.47 -9.46
CA SER A 33 12.30 4.83 -9.97
C SER A 33 12.01 5.82 -8.82
N ALA A 34 11.06 5.49 -7.94
CA ALA A 34 10.71 6.32 -6.79
C ALA A 34 11.92 6.58 -5.87
N LEU A 35 12.77 5.57 -5.65
CA LEU A 35 13.97 5.70 -4.84
C LEU A 35 15.08 6.50 -5.54
N ASN A 36 15.24 6.35 -6.85
CA ASN A 36 16.23 7.10 -7.63
C ASN A 36 15.88 8.59 -7.72
N LEU A 37 14.59 8.93 -7.82
CA LEU A 37 14.12 10.31 -7.86
C LEU A 37 14.29 11.02 -6.51
N SER A 38 14.26 10.26 -5.41
CA SER A 38 14.40 10.80 -4.05
C SER A 38 15.86 10.75 -3.52
N ALA A 39 16.72 9.89 -4.07
CA ALA A 39 18.07 9.71 -3.54
C ALA A 39 19.09 10.71 -4.13
N GLN A 40 19.79 11.44 -3.25
CA GLN A 40 21.19 11.76 -3.50
C GLN A 40 21.97 10.43 -3.56
N ALA A 41 22.35 10.02 -4.78
CA ALA A 41 23.05 8.78 -5.08
C ALA A 41 24.26 8.56 -4.16
N THR A 42 24.10 7.78 -3.10
CA THR A 42 25.21 7.38 -2.24
C THR A 42 25.21 5.86 -2.13
N ILE A 43 26.18 5.23 -2.80
CA ILE A 43 26.43 3.80 -2.80
C ILE A 43 27.02 3.42 -1.43
N ARG A 44 26.17 3.06 -0.47
CA ARG A 44 26.57 2.45 0.80
C ARG A 44 25.73 1.21 1.05
N ARG A 45 26.37 0.07 1.33
CA ARG A 45 25.68 -1.15 1.81
C ARG A 45 25.16 -0.90 3.22
N ARG A 46 23.84 -0.76 3.37
CA ARG A 46 23.15 -0.45 4.64
C ARG A 46 22.47 -1.69 5.18
N ARG A 47 22.35 -1.78 6.52
CA ARG A 47 21.61 -2.85 7.22
C ARG A 47 20.13 -2.93 6.80
N LEU A 48 19.48 -1.80 6.51
CA LEU A 48 18.14 -1.73 5.92
C LEU A 48 18.22 -0.82 4.68
N PRO A 49 18.27 -1.40 3.47
CA PRO A 49 18.31 -0.62 2.24
C PRO A 49 16.94 0.04 1.97
N SER A 50 16.94 1.17 1.26
CA SER A 50 15.78 2.06 1.19
C SER A 50 14.57 1.45 0.46
N ASP A 51 14.82 0.52 -0.45
CA ASP A 51 13.82 -0.32 -1.11
C ASP A 51 13.02 -1.17 -0.11
N GLN A 52 13.73 -1.87 0.78
CA GLN A 52 13.12 -2.66 1.85
C GLN A 52 12.31 -1.78 2.81
N VAL A 53 12.79 -0.56 3.09
CA VAL A 53 12.04 0.39 3.93
C VAL A 53 10.79 0.90 3.23
N LEU A 54 10.82 1.14 1.91
CA LEU A 54 9.64 1.54 1.15
C LEU A 54 8.60 0.41 1.15
N TRP A 55 9.02 -0.83 0.93
CA TRP A 55 8.15 -2.00 1.06
C TRP A 55 7.55 -2.12 2.46
N LEU A 56 8.33 -1.87 3.52
CA LEU A 56 7.81 -1.84 4.88
C LEU A 56 6.72 -0.78 5.07
N VAL A 57 6.93 0.44 4.57
CA VAL A 57 5.94 1.53 4.67
C VAL A 57 4.64 1.17 3.96
N LEU A 58 4.73 0.58 2.77
CA LEU A 58 3.57 0.11 2.04
C LEU A 58 2.87 -1.04 2.79
N GLY A 59 3.62 -1.98 3.35
CA GLY A 59 3.07 -3.06 4.17
C GLY A 59 2.35 -2.53 5.41
N MET A 60 2.90 -1.52 6.08
CA MET A 60 2.23 -0.88 7.22
C MET A 60 0.90 -0.22 6.84
N ALA A 61 0.77 0.27 5.61
CA ALA A 61 -0.48 0.85 5.12
C ALA A 61 -1.55 -0.23 4.82
N LEU A 62 -1.13 -1.41 4.36
CA LEU A 62 -2.03 -2.55 4.15
C LEU A 62 -2.43 -3.23 5.46
N PHE A 63 -1.46 -3.52 6.34
CA PHE A 63 -1.68 -4.19 7.63
C PHE A 63 -1.76 -3.16 8.77
N ARG A 64 -2.70 -2.22 8.67
CA ARG A 64 -2.83 -1.11 9.63
C ARG A 64 -3.03 -1.55 11.07
N ASP A 65 -3.64 -2.72 11.28
CA ASP A 65 -3.93 -3.27 12.62
C ASP A 65 -2.78 -4.10 13.19
N GLU A 66 -1.68 -4.25 12.45
CA GLU A 66 -0.54 -5.07 12.85
C GLU A 66 0.64 -4.24 13.32
N PRO A 67 1.37 -4.73 14.34
CA PRO A 67 2.55 -4.03 14.78
C PRO A 67 3.67 -4.14 13.73
N VAL A 68 4.44 -3.08 13.56
CA VAL A 68 5.44 -2.94 12.48
C VAL A 68 6.44 -4.10 12.38
N HIS A 69 6.78 -4.74 13.51
CA HIS A 69 7.69 -5.89 13.51
C HIS A 69 7.05 -7.14 12.88
N GLU A 70 5.74 -7.32 13.06
CA GLU A 70 4.97 -8.41 12.45
C GLU A 70 4.84 -8.17 10.94
N VAL A 71 4.59 -6.93 10.53
CA VAL A 71 4.62 -6.53 9.12
C VAL A 71 5.99 -6.80 8.49
N ALA A 72 7.08 -6.41 9.16
CA ALA A 72 8.44 -6.65 8.66
C ALA A 72 8.76 -8.15 8.55
N ARG A 73 8.28 -8.96 9.51
CA ARG A 73 8.40 -10.43 9.48
C ARG A 73 7.66 -11.04 8.30
N ARG A 74 6.41 -10.62 8.05
CA ARG A 74 5.58 -11.10 6.94
C ARG A 74 6.16 -10.76 5.57
N LEU A 75 6.71 -9.55 5.44
CA LEU A 75 7.38 -9.12 4.22
C LEU A 75 8.79 -9.74 4.04
N ASN A 76 9.21 -10.63 4.95
CA ASN A 76 10.55 -11.21 4.99
C ASN A 76 11.66 -10.15 4.85
N ILE A 77 11.47 -8.99 5.49
CA ILE A 77 12.44 -7.89 5.44
C ILE A 77 13.64 -8.29 6.28
N CYS A 78 14.56 -8.99 5.63
CA CYS A 78 15.82 -9.39 6.19
C CYS A 78 16.91 -8.48 5.62
N ALA A 79 17.66 -7.83 6.51
CA ALA A 79 18.96 -7.29 6.14
C ALA A 79 19.76 -8.42 5.48
N GLN A 80 20.21 -8.23 4.24
CA GLN A 80 21.07 -9.19 3.53
C GLN A 80 22.17 -9.71 4.47
N GLY A 81 22.01 -10.94 4.96
CA GLY A 81 22.97 -11.65 5.80
C GLY A 81 22.84 -11.54 7.33
N LEU A 82 21.85 -10.83 7.91
CA LEU A 82 21.68 -10.76 9.36
C LEU A 82 20.19 -10.91 9.76
N ALA A 83 19.72 -12.15 9.74
CA ALA A 83 18.49 -12.55 10.44
C ALA A 83 18.78 -12.59 11.97
N SER A 84 19.01 -11.43 12.58
CA SER A 84 19.09 -11.32 14.04
C SER A 84 17.99 -10.39 14.52
N ASP A 85 17.21 -10.81 15.52
CA ASP A 85 16.16 -10.03 16.20
C ASP A 85 16.62 -8.61 16.63
N GLN A 86 17.93 -8.41 16.78
CA GLN A 86 18.53 -7.12 17.08
C GLN A 86 18.34 -6.04 15.99
N LEU A 87 18.08 -6.42 14.74
CA LEU A 87 17.88 -5.47 13.63
C LEU A 87 16.43 -5.00 13.48
N LEU A 88 15.46 -5.77 13.99
CA LEU A 88 14.05 -5.40 14.12
C LEU A 88 13.78 -4.56 15.38
N ALA A 89 14.83 -4.14 16.09
CA ALA A 89 14.67 -3.20 17.19
C ALA A 89 13.85 -1.99 16.71
N ARG A 90 12.81 -1.63 17.47
CA ARG A 90 11.83 -0.59 17.09
C ARG A 90 12.47 0.74 16.68
N SER A 91 13.64 1.07 17.26
CA SER A 91 14.43 2.24 16.92
C SER A 91 15.05 2.18 15.52
N GLY A 92 15.56 1.01 15.10
CA GLY A 92 16.16 0.83 13.77
C GLY A 92 15.16 1.04 12.63
N VAL A 93 13.93 0.56 12.81
CA VAL A 93 12.84 0.77 11.85
C VAL A 93 12.41 2.23 11.78
N THR A 94 12.29 2.88 12.94
CA THR A 94 11.91 4.30 13.02
C THR A 94 12.94 5.19 12.32
N GLU A 95 14.23 4.98 12.57
CA GLU A 95 15.30 5.74 11.92
C GLU A 95 15.40 5.44 10.42
N ALA A 96 15.16 4.19 10.01
CA ALA A 96 15.12 3.83 8.60
C ALA A 96 14.00 4.57 7.85
N ARG A 97 12.80 4.68 8.44
CA ARG A 97 11.68 5.44 7.87
C ARG A 97 11.95 6.93 7.81
N LYS A 98 12.52 7.53 8.86
CA LYS A 98 12.92 8.95 8.85
C LYS A 98 13.92 9.24 7.72
N ARG A 99 14.88 8.33 7.52
CA ARG A 99 15.87 8.45 6.44
C ARG A 99 15.26 8.28 5.04
N LEU A 100 14.24 7.43 4.89
CA LEU A 100 13.54 7.26 3.61
C LEU A 100 12.85 8.57 3.18
N GLY A 101 12.25 9.29 4.13
CA GLY A 101 11.53 10.53 3.84
C GLY A 101 10.19 10.28 3.13
N ALA A 102 9.54 11.38 2.72
CA ALA A 102 8.24 11.34 2.06
C ALA A 102 8.34 11.22 0.54
N ASP A 103 9.39 11.76 -0.07
CA ASP A 103 9.52 11.89 -1.53
C ASP A 103 9.38 10.55 -2.30
N PRO A 104 10.01 9.42 -1.90
CA PRO A 104 9.82 8.16 -2.61
C PRO A 104 8.39 7.64 -2.47
N VAL A 105 7.77 7.85 -1.31
CA VAL A 105 6.39 7.42 -1.05
C VAL A 105 5.42 8.22 -1.91
N GLU A 106 5.61 9.55 -1.99
CA GLU A 106 4.80 10.42 -2.84
C GLU A 106 4.97 10.07 -4.33
N SER A 107 6.22 9.90 -4.77
CA SER A 107 6.52 9.53 -6.16
C SER A 107 5.82 8.23 -6.54
N LEU A 108 5.93 7.20 -5.70
CA LEU A 108 5.29 5.92 -5.93
C LEU A 108 3.77 6.06 -5.95
N PHE A 109 3.19 6.78 -4.98
CA PHE A 109 1.74 7.02 -4.92
C PHE A 109 1.20 7.73 -6.18
N ARG A 110 1.93 8.73 -6.69
CA ARG A 110 1.54 9.42 -7.93
C ARG A 110 1.67 8.51 -9.14
N GLN A 111 2.69 7.66 -9.18
CA GLN A 111 2.90 6.72 -10.27
C GLN A 111 1.80 5.65 -10.32
N THR A 112 1.51 5.01 -9.17
CA THR A 112 0.44 4.01 -9.06
C THR A 112 -0.92 4.63 -9.36
N GLY A 113 -1.21 5.81 -8.81
CA GLY A 113 -2.47 6.52 -9.06
C GLY A 113 -2.67 6.92 -10.51
N ARG A 114 -1.61 7.29 -11.24
CA ARG A 114 -1.68 7.56 -12.69
C ARG A 114 -1.88 6.29 -13.51
N HIS A 115 -1.28 5.19 -13.11
CA HIS A 115 -1.41 3.94 -13.87
C HIS A 115 -2.82 3.37 -13.71
N TRP A 116 -3.22 3.08 -12.47
CA TRP A 116 -4.52 2.47 -12.17
C TRP A 116 -5.70 3.44 -12.27
N GLY A 117 -5.49 4.74 -12.03
CA GLY A 117 -6.57 5.72 -12.18
C GLY A 117 -7.01 5.94 -13.64
N ASN A 118 -6.18 5.53 -14.60
CA ASN A 118 -6.51 5.56 -16.02
C ASN A 118 -6.91 4.18 -16.57
N GLU A 119 -6.80 3.11 -15.78
CA GLU A 119 -7.35 1.82 -16.17
C GLU A 119 -8.87 1.93 -16.20
N ARG A 120 -9.47 1.50 -17.31
CA ARG A 120 -10.90 1.54 -17.55
C ARG A 120 -11.38 0.15 -17.91
N TYR A 121 -12.42 -0.30 -17.23
CA TYR A 121 -13.20 -1.45 -17.66
C TYR A 121 -14.25 -0.99 -18.66
N GLU A 122 -14.60 -1.86 -19.61
CA GLU A 122 -15.75 -1.60 -20.48
C GLU A 122 -17.01 -1.50 -19.60
N ALA A 123 -17.80 -0.43 -19.77
CA ALA A 123 -18.99 -0.08 -18.98
C ALA A 123 -18.75 0.48 -17.56
N ASP A 124 -17.56 1.02 -17.26
CA ASP A 124 -17.24 1.65 -15.97
C ASP A 124 -17.68 3.13 -15.84
N ASP A 125 -18.52 3.59 -16.79
CA ASP A 125 -19.10 4.93 -16.80
C ASP A 125 -20.52 4.92 -16.19
N TRP A 126 -20.81 5.88 -15.30
CA TRP A 126 -22.14 6.16 -14.80
C TRP A 126 -22.57 7.56 -15.23
N ASN A 127 -23.61 7.67 -16.06
CA ASN A 127 -24.08 8.94 -16.63
C ASN A 127 -22.99 9.75 -17.35
N GLY A 128 -22.03 9.08 -18.02
CA GLY A 128 -20.91 9.74 -18.69
C GLY A 128 -19.80 10.23 -17.76
N LEU A 129 -19.82 9.80 -16.50
CA LEU A 129 -18.79 10.08 -15.50
C LEU A 129 -18.05 8.79 -15.13
N GLN A 130 -16.74 8.91 -14.92
CA GLN A 130 -15.92 7.81 -14.41
C GLN A 130 -16.21 7.58 -12.92
N VAL A 131 -16.50 6.34 -12.56
CA VAL A 131 -16.78 5.95 -11.18
C VAL A 131 -15.48 5.62 -10.46
N PHE A 132 -15.30 6.15 -9.25
CA PHE A 132 -14.19 5.81 -8.36
C PHE A 132 -14.74 5.34 -7.02
N ALA A 133 -14.15 4.29 -6.45
CA ALA A 133 -14.37 3.89 -5.07
C ALA A 133 -13.24 4.47 -4.20
N VAL A 134 -13.60 5.27 -3.20
CA VAL A 134 -12.66 5.77 -2.19
C VAL A 134 -13.05 5.14 -0.87
N ASP A 135 -12.29 4.14 -0.43
CA ASP A 135 -12.57 3.46 0.83
C ASP A 135 -12.31 4.41 2.01
N GLY A 136 -13.28 4.52 2.93
CA GLY A 136 -13.20 5.36 4.13
C GLY A 136 -13.54 6.86 3.98
N ALA A 137 -13.97 7.35 2.80
CA ALA A 137 -14.41 8.74 2.64
C ALA A 137 -15.93 8.87 2.70
N LEU A 138 -16.47 9.44 3.78
CA LEU A 138 -17.85 9.90 3.80
C LEU A 138 -17.94 11.25 3.09
N LEU A 139 -18.26 11.24 1.79
CA LEU A 139 -18.61 12.47 1.07
C LEU A 139 -19.99 12.91 1.53
N ARG A 140 -20.06 14.01 2.28
CA ARG A 140 -21.34 14.65 2.63
C ARG A 140 -21.72 15.60 1.51
N THR A 141 -22.79 15.29 0.81
CA THR A 141 -23.46 16.23 -0.10
C THR A 141 -24.17 17.31 0.72
N PRO A 142 -24.19 18.58 0.28
CA PRO A 142 -25.03 19.60 0.90
C PRO A 142 -26.49 19.16 0.88
N ASP A 143 -27.20 19.37 1.98
CA ASP A 143 -28.61 19.03 2.11
C ASP A 143 -29.45 20.07 1.37
N SER A 144 -29.71 19.82 0.09
CA SER A 144 -30.60 20.65 -0.73
C SER A 144 -32.03 20.08 -0.73
N PRO A 145 -33.07 20.93 -0.89
CA PRO A 145 -34.45 20.46 -0.97
C PRO A 145 -34.66 19.39 -2.05
N GLU A 146 -34.01 19.53 -3.21
CA GLU A 146 -34.11 18.60 -4.35
C GLU A 146 -33.49 17.23 -4.02
N LEU A 147 -32.34 17.21 -3.36
CA LEU A 147 -31.69 15.97 -2.94
C LEU A 147 -32.49 15.25 -1.86
N ARG A 148 -33.12 16.01 -0.95
CA ARG A 148 -33.97 15.46 0.10
C ARG A 148 -35.26 14.85 -0.44
N GLU A 149 -35.88 15.49 -1.43
CA GLU A 149 -37.07 14.95 -2.10
C GLU A 149 -36.74 13.65 -2.87
N HIS A 150 -35.57 13.58 -3.51
CA HIS A 150 -35.17 12.42 -4.31
C HIS A 150 -34.64 11.23 -3.48
N PHE A 151 -33.81 11.49 -2.47
CA PHE A 151 -33.10 10.44 -1.71
C PHE A 151 -33.65 10.22 -0.29
N GLY A 152 -34.49 11.12 0.22
CA GLY A 152 -35.04 11.06 1.58
C GLY A 152 -34.11 11.67 2.65
N SER A 153 -34.68 11.95 3.82
CA SER A 153 -33.93 12.31 5.03
C SER A 153 -33.79 11.07 5.91
N GLY A 154 -32.59 10.51 5.98
CA GLY A 154 -32.26 9.41 6.90
C GLY A 154 -32.38 9.80 8.37
#